data_AF-A0A7I9W604-F1
#
_entry.id   AF-A0A7I9W604-F1
#
_cell.length_a   1.000
_cell.length_b   1.000
_cell.length_c   1.000
_cell.angle_alpha   90.00
_cell.angle_beta   90.00
_cell.angle_gamma   90.00
#
_symmetry.space_group_name_H-M   'P 1'
#
loop_
_entity.id
_entity.type
_entity.pdbx_description
1 polymer ?
#
loop_
_entity_poly.entity_id
_entity_poly.type
_entity_poly.pdbx_seq_one_letter_code
_entity_poly.pdbx_strand_id
1 'polypeptide(L)'
;MDVIADEPISGADAVEQLRAAGVLDEVLAKIDTGQLQLTGQGGFLPEMVKAVLERGLSAELTEHLGYEGRSDRPGVAQRPQRLHA
;
A
#
# COMPACT_ATOMS: atom_id res chain seq x y z
N MET A 1 28.35 -2.81 4.24
CA MET A 1 27.30 -3.01 5.27
C MET A 1 26.22 -3.83 4.61
N ASP A 2 26.08 -5.10 5.00
CA ASP A 2 24.92 -5.89 4.58
C ASP A 2 23.68 -5.20 5.13
N VAL A 3 22.88 -4.66 4.20
CA VAL A 3 21.51 -4.28 4.48
C VAL A 3 20.80 -5.61 4.63
N ILE A 4 20.69 -6.10 5.86
CA ILE A 4 19.70 -7.13 6.17
C ILE A 4 18.37 -6.45 5.87
N ALA A 5 17.81 -6.74 4.70
CA ALA A 5 16.44 -6.40 4.40
C ALA A 5 15.63 -7.09 5.50
N ASP A 6 15.10 -6.29 6.43
CA ASP A 6 14.17 -6.75 7.46
C ASP A 6 13.13 -7.59 6.72
N GLU A 7 13.04 -8.89 7.02
CA GLU A 7 12.03 -9.73 6.39
C GLU A 7 10.66 -9.07 6.66
N PRO A 8 9.81 -8.90 5.63
CA PRO A 8 8.54 -8.25 5.83
C PRO A 8 7.76 -9.02 6.89
N ILE A 9 7.44 -8.36 8.00
CA ILE A 9 6.65 -8.96 9.07
C ILE A 9 5.39 -9.58 8.46
N SER A 10 5.07 -10.82 8.85
CA SER A 10 3.84 -11.42 8.35
C SER A 10 2.63 -10.70 8.94
N GLY A 11 1.49 -10.75 8.24
CA GLY A 11 0.24 -10.20 8.79
C GLY A 11 -0.13 -10.84 10.14
N ALA A 12 0.23 -12.10 10.36
CA ALA A 12 0.02 -12.78 11.64
C ALA A 12 0.88 -12.19 12.76
N ASP A 13 2.15 -11.88 12.49
CA ASP A 13 3.04 -11.26 13.48
C ASP A 13 2.60 -9.84 13.84
N ALA A 14 2.15 -9.07 12.85
CA ALA A 14 1.60 -7.72 13.09
C ALA A 14 0.35 -7.77 13.99
N VAL A 15 -0.54 -8.75 13.76
CA VAL A 15 -1.73 -8.96 14.61
C VAL A 15 -1.33 -9.40 16.02
N GLU A 16 -0.35 -10.29 16.17
CA GLU A 16 0.13 -10.70 17.49
C GLU A 16 0.79 -9.55 18.24
N GLN A 17 1.52 -8.65 17.57
CA GLN A 17 2.06 -7.44 18.21
C GLN A 17 0.95 -6.52 18.72
N LEU A 18 -0.13 -6.32 17.95
CA LEU A 18 -1.29 -5.53 18.39
C LEU A 18 -2.03 -6.20 19.56
N ARG A 19 -2.06 -7.53 19.58
CA ARG A 19 -2.62 -8.31 20.68
C ARG A 19 -1.76 -8.18 21.93
N ALA A 20 -0.45 -8.38 21.82
CA ALA A 20 0.50 -8.26 22.92
C ALA A 20 0.52 -6.84 23.50
N ALA A 21 0.28 -5.82 22.68
CA ALA A 21 0.11 -4.43 23.11
C ALA A 21 -1.24 -4.14 23.79
N GLY A 22 -2.17 -5.11 23.84
CA GLY A 22 -3.50 -4.97 24.46
C GLY A 22 -4.52 -4.17 23.64
N VAL A 23 -4.13 -3.65 22.48
CA VAL A 23 -4.98 -2.81 21.63
C VAL A 23 -6.19 -3.58 21.12
N LEU A 24 -5.99 -4.83 20.68
CA LEU A 24 -7.09 -5.68 20.22
C LEU A 24 -8.07 -6.00 21.34
N ASP A 25 -7.58 -6.26 22.56
CA ASP A 25 -8.43 -6.57 23.71
C ASP A 25 -9.31 -5.37 24.10
N GLU A 26 -8.78 -4.15 24.08
CA GLU A 26 -9.55 -2.93 24.34
C GLU A 26 -10.65 -2.68 23.30
N VAL A 27 -10.35 -2.93 22.02
CA VAL A 27 -11.33 -2.77 20.93
C VAL A 27 -12.43 -3.81 21.06
N LEU A 28 -12.07 -5.07 21.31
CA LEU A 28 -13.04 -6.16 21.49
C LEU A 28 -13.94 -5.93 22.71
N ALA A 29 -13.40 -5.43 23.82
CA ALA A 29 -14.21 -5.09 24.99
C ALA A 29 -15.30 -4.04 24.68
N LYS A 30 -15.00 -3.05 23.83
CA LYS A 30 -15.98 -2.05 23.37
C LYS A 30 -17.02 -2.64 22.41
N ILE A 31 -16.65 -3.68 21.67
CA ILE A 31 -17.57 -4.42 20.81
C ILE A 31 -18.54 -5.24 21.67
N ASP A 32 -18.03 -5.94 22.68
CA ASP A 32 -18.83 -6.74 23.60
C ASP A 32 -19.85 -5.91 24.38
N THR A 33 -19.50 -4.68 24.74
CA THR A 33 -20.42 -3.74 25.43
C THR A 33 -21.42 -3.08 24.47
N GLY A 34 -21.31 -3.32 23.15
CA GLY A 34 -22.12 -2.67 22.12
C GLY A 34 -21.78 -1.20 21.88
N GLN A 35 -20.70 -0.68 22.48
CA GLN A 35 -20.23 0.68 22.25
C GLN A 35 -19.58 0.85 20.87
N LEU A 36 -19.14 -0.25 20.25
CA LEU A 36 -18.59 -0.30 18.90
C LEU A 36 -19.22 -1.44 18.11
N GLN A 37 -19.66 -1.17 16.88
CA GLN A 37 -20.12 -2.24 16.00
C GLN A 37 -18.94 -2.91 15.31
N LEU A 38 -18.88 -4.24 15.31
CA LEU A 38 -17.81 -4.98 14.62
C LEU A 38 -17.94 -4.86 13.08
N THR A 39 -19.17 -4.92 12.58
CA THR A 39 -19.54 -4.95 11.16
C THR A 39 -20.63 -3.94 10.85
N GLY A 40 -20.97 -3.76 9.57
CA GLY A 40 -21.98 -2.80 9.12
C GLY A 40 -21.38 -1.44 8.76
N GLN A 41 -22.20 -0.51 8.29
CA GLN A 41 -21.72 0.81 7.89
C GLN A 41 -21.16 1.56 9.10
N GLY A 42 -19.90 1.98 9.01
CA GLY A 42 -19.18 2.62 10.12
C GLY A 42 -18.76 1.64 11.24
N GLY A 43 -18.83 0.32 11.00
CA GLY A 43 -18.29 -0.69 11.90
C GLY A 43 -16.76 -0.72 11.89
N PHE A 44 -16.18 -1.32 12.91
CA PHE A 44 -14.74 -1.39 13.11
C PHE A 44 -13.99 -2.05 11.95
N LEU A 45 -14.45 -3.22 11.48
CA LEU A 45 -13.75 -3.93 10.40
C LEU A 45 -13.74 -3.14 9.08
N PRO A 46 -14.88 -2.60 8.60
CA PRO A 46 -14.89 -1.73 7.42
C PRO A 46 -13.98 -0.50 7.55
N GLU A 47 -14.00 0.18 8.69
CA GLU A 47 -13.16 1.38 8.89
C GLU A 47 -11.66 1.03 9.01
N MET A 48 -11.31 -0.11 9.62
CA MET A 48 -9.92 -0.59 9.70
C MET A 48 -9.37 -0.93 8.31
N VAL A 49 -10.15 -1.66 7.50
CA VAL A 49 -9.75 -1.98 6.11
C VAL A 49 -9.59 -0.70 5.30
N LYS A 50 -10.53 0.23 5.42
CA LYS A 50 -10.46 1.54 4.75
C LYS A 50 -9.19 2.30 5.16
N ALA A 51 -8.88 2.40 6.45
CA ALA A 51 -7.68 3.09 6.93
C ALA A 51 -6.38 2.46 6.41
N VAL A 52 -6.31 1.13 6.36
CA VAL A 52 -5.15 0.41 5.79
C VAL A 52 -5.04 0.69 4.29
N LEU A 53 -6.14 0.64 3.54
CA LEU A 53 -6.15 0.91 2.10
C LEU A 53 -5.81 2.36 1.77
N GLU A 54 -6.35 3.33 2.51
CA GLU A 54 -6.04 4.75 2.32
C GLU A 54 -4.56 5.04 2.61
N ARG A 55 -3.99 4.41 3.65
CA ARG A 55 -2.56 4.55 3.96
C ARG A 55 -1.66 3.86 2.94
N GLY A 56 -2.03 2.64 2.51
CA GLY A 56 -1.32 1.92 1.45
C GLY A 56 -1.35 2.71 0.14
N LEU A 57 -2.53 3.19 -0.28
CA LEU A 57 -2.67 4.02 -1.47
C LEU A 57 -1.95 5.37 -1.36
N SER A 58 -1.92 6.00 -0.18
CA SER A 58 -1.16 7.25 0.02
C SER A 58 0.36 7.02 -0.07
N ALA A 59 0.84 5.85 0.39
CA ALA A 59 2.23 5.45 0.23
C ALA A 59 2.56 5.22 -1.26
N GLU A 60 1.68 4.51 -1.98
CA GLU A 60 1.78 4.30 -3.43
C GLU A 60 1.70 5.60 -4.23
N LEU A 61 0.91 6.60 -3.83
CA LEU A 61 0.89 7.91 -4.52
C LEU A 61 2.16 8.73 -4.29
N THR A 62 2.87 8.49 -3.19
CA THR A 62 4.15 9.14 -2.88
C THR A 62 5.32 8.42 -3.57
N GLU A 63 5.24 7.09 -3.74
CA GLU A 63 6.22 6.26 -4.47
C GLU A 63 5.92 6.08 -5.97
N HIS A 64 4.71 6.44 -6.43
CA HIS A 64 4.25 6.07 -7.77
C HIS A 64 3.41 7.17 -8.45
N LEU A 65 4.00 8.36 -8.62
CA LEU A 65 3.95 8.97 -9.96
C LEU A 65 5.06 8.34 -10.82
N GLY A 66 4.94 7.03 -11.05
CA GLY A 66 5.81 6.23 -11.91
C GLY A 66 5.69 6.55 -13.41
N TYR A 67 5.42 7.80 -13.77
CA TYR A 67 5.74 8.30 -15.11
C TYR A 67 7.19 8.75 -15.13
N GLU A 68 8.12 7.80 -14.93
CA GLU A 68 9.46 8.00 -15.47
C GLU A 68 9.33 8.12 -16.99
N GLY A 69 9.77 9.26 -17.52
CA GLY A 69 9.63 9.62 -18.91
C GLY A 69 10.27 8.58 -19.83
N ARG A 70 9.44 7.73 -20.44
CA ARG A 70 9.75 7.17 -21.75
C ARG A 70 9.12 8.04 -22.82
N SER A 71 9.90 9.04 -23.22
CA SER A 71 9.83 9.53 -24.59
C SER A 71 10.35 8.43 -25.50
N ASP A 72 9.47 7.62 -26.05
CA ASP A 72 9.72 6.89 -27.29
C ASP A 72 8.57 7.13 -28.26
N ARG A 73 8.51 8.37 -28.78
CA ARG A 73 7.87 8.61 -30.08
C ARG A 73 8.55 7.67 -31.11
N PRO A 74 7.84 6.74 -31.77
CA PRO A 74 8.38 6.09 -32.94
C PRO A 74 7.96 6.91 -34.16
N GLY A 75 8.92 7.50 -34.87
CA GLY A 75 8.64 8.06 -36.19
C GLY A 75 9.45 9.28 -36.58
N VAL A 76 10.77 9.18 -36.62
CA VAL A 76 11.54 9.90 -37.64
C VAL A 76 12.24 8.88 -38.50
N ALA A 77 11.67 8.64 -39.67
CA ALA A 77 12.30 7.87 -40.73
C ALA A 77 13.62 8.55 -41.11
N GLN A 78 14.74 7.93 -40.76
CA GLN A 78 16.04 8.33 -41.27
C GLN A 78 16.04 8.03 -42.79
N ARG A 79 15.87 9.06 -43.62
CA ARG A 79 16.03 8.96 -45.07
C ARG A 79 17.47 8.50 -45.35
N PRO A 80 17.71 7.39 -46.08
CA PRO A 80 19.05 7.08 -46.53
C PRO A 80 19.46 8.11 -47.58
N GLN A 81 20.45 8.94 -47.27
CA GLN A 81 21.18 9.69 -48.29
C GLN A 81 22.05 8.69 -49.06
N ARG A 82 21.64 8.35 -50.28
CA ARG A 82 22.58 7.76 -51.24
C ARG A 82 23.21 8.90 -52.04
N LEU A 83 24.52 8.97 -51.83
CA LEU A 83 25.51 9.84 -52.43
C LEU A 83 25.57 9.64 -53.95
N HIS A 84 25.83 10.72 -54.66
CA HIS A 84 26.19 10.80 -56.06
C HIS A 84 27.22 9.74 -56.50
N ALA A 85 27.00 9.18 -57.69
CA ALA A 85 28.06 8.86 -58.65
C ALA A 85 27.61 9.41 -60.01
#